data_AF-M0H613-F1
#
_entry.id   AF-M0H613-F1
#
_cell.length_a   1.000
_cell.length_b   1.000
_cell.length_c   1.000
_cell.angle_alpha   90.00
_cell.angle_beta   90.00
_cell.angle_gamma   90.00
#
_symmetry.space_group_name_H-M   'P 1'
#
loop_
_entity.id
_entity.type
_entity.pdbx_description
1 polymer ?
#
loop_
_entity_poly.entity_id
_entity_poly.type
_entity_poly.pdbx_seq_one_letter_code
_entity_poly.pdbx_strand_id
1 'polypeptide(L)'
;MNEFMGGTRLYRRVYPLGHLAFGYLSVVALARVRDWEFRYPHGLTLALLAIGTQLPDIIDKPLAYAGVLPNGRSLAHSLLIVVPVVFLGVRYLSRRGYGTEARVLAVAIGSHLLGDSYLLVVRQEWRELGFLLWPVVPALQYPSDDIAPWVRILNAGFDSPHLQFQYLLFAGAVAIWLVSVYRRRQRRRPST
;
A
#
# COMPACT_ATOMS: atom_id res chain seq x y z
N MET A 1 32.41 10.63 9.81
CA MET A 1 31.50 10.89 8.66
C MET A 1 30.56 9.73 8.30
N ASN A 2 30.38 8.70 9.16
CA ASN A 2 29.51 7.55 8.84
C ASN A 2 28.17 7.50 9.60
N GLU A 3 27.97 8.31 10.65
CA GLU A 3 26.72 8.28 11.43
C GLU A 3 25.57 9.10 10.82
N PHE A 4 25.86 10.15 10.05
CA PHE A 4 24.84 10.99 9.41
C PHE A 4 24.07 10.28 8.27
N MET A 5 24.62 9.21 7.70
CA MET A 5 23.96 8.44 6.63
C MET A 5 23.11 7.27 7.12
N GLY A 6 23.31 6.81 8.36
CA GLY A 6 22.49 5.74 8.97
C GLY A 6 21.07 6.23 9.29
N GLY A 7 20.96 7.44 9.86
CA GLY A 7 19.69 8.04 10.24
C GLY A 7 18.76 8.26 9.05
N THR A 8 19.28 8.61 7.87
CA THR A 8 18.43 8.94 6.72
C THR A 8 17.72 7.74 6.09
N ARG A 9 18.16 6.49 6.30
CA ARG A 9 17.47 5.30 5.74
C ARG A 9 16.16 4.97 6.45
N LEU A 10 16.08 5.26 7.75
CA LEU A 10 14.91 4.98 8.60
C LEU A 10 13.64 5.74 8.17
N TYR A 11 13.79 6.89 7.52
CA TYR A 11 12.69 7.81 7.17
C TYR A 11 12.19 7.68 5.72
N ARG A 12 12.71 6.75 4.93
CA ARG A 12 12.53 6.69 3.46
C ARG A 12 11.46 5.71 2.97
N ARG A 13 10.66 5.15 3.86
CA ARG A 13 9.65 4.12 3.53
C ARG A 13 8.24 4.68 3.55
N VAL A 14 7.38 4.14 2.70
CA VAL A 14 5.96 4.43 2.80
C VAL A 14 5.43 3.75 4.07
N TYR A 15 4.62 4.46 4.83
CA TYR A 15 4.04 4.03 6.09
C TYR A 15 2.59 3.59 5.87
N PRO A 16 1.96 2.92 6.84
CA PRO A 16 0.59 2.43 6.70
C PRO A 16 -0.41 3.45 6.13
N LEU A 17 -0.36 4.69 6.63
CA LEU A 17 -1.21 5.79 6.13
C LEU A 17 -0.83 6.22 4.71
N GLY A 18 0.45 6.23 4.37
CA GLY A 18 0.93 6.51 3.01
C GLY A 18 0.44 5.45 2.01
N HIS A 19 0.53 4.17 2.35
CA HIS A 19 0.00 3.09 1.51
C HIS A 19 -1.51 3.18 1.36
N LEU A 20 -2.22 3.46 2.46
CA LEU A 20 -3.68 3.63 2.43
C LEU A 20 -4.08 4.79 1.51
N ALA A 21 -3.42 5.94 1.64
CA ALA A 21 -3.67 7.12 0.82
C ALA A 21 -3.36 6.85 -0.66
N PHE A 22 -2.18 6.30 -0.95
CA PHE A 22 -1.74 6.00 -2.29
C PHE A 22 -2.65 4.97 -2.97
N GLY A 23 -3.05 3.92 -2.25
CA GLY A 23 -3.99 2.93 -2.74
C GLY A 23 -5.39 3.50 -2.98
N TYR A 24 -5.90 4.34 -2.08
CA TYR A 24 -7.17 5.05 -2.28
C TYR A 24 -7.15 5.88 -3.57
N LEU A 25 -6.13 6.72 -3.74
CA LEU A 25 -5.98 7.56 -4.92
C LEU A 25 -5.79 6.73 -6.19
N SER A 26 -5.04 5.63 -6.14
CA SER A 26 -4.84 4.72 -7.27
C SER A 26 -6.17 4.09 -7.72
N VAL A 27 -7.00 3.63 -6.79
CA VAL A 27 -8.33 3.09 -7.11
C VAL A 27 -9.23 4.17 -7.70
N VAL A 28 -9.25 5.37 -7.10
CA VAL A 28 -10.06 6.50 -7.59
C VAL A 28 -9.64 6.94 -8.99
N ALA A 29 -8.34 6.95 -9.28
CA ALA A 29 -7.78 7.28 -10.59
C ALA A 29 -8.10 6.20 -11.62
N LEU A 30 -7.89 4.92 -11.30
CA LEU A 30 -8.20 3.82 -12.21
C LEU A 30 -9.70 3.70 -12.48
N ALA A 31 -10.54 3.86 -11.46
CA ALA A 31 -11.99 3.88 -11.63
C ALA A 31 -12.47 5.00 -12.56
N ARG A 32 -11.74 6.12 -12.62
CA ARG A 32 -11.97 7.20 -13.58
C ARG A 32 -11.51 6.83 -14.98
N VAL A 33 -10.23 6.48 -15.11
CA VAL A 33 -9.57 6.23 -16.40
C VAL A 33 -10.15 4.99 -17.12
N ARG A 34 -10.61 4.00 -16.37
CA ARG A 34 -11.17 2.74 -16.91
C ARG A 34 -12.69 2.70 -16.89
N ASP A 35 -13.34 3.83 -16.64
CA ASP A 35 -14.80 3.95 -16.60
C ASP A 35 -15.53 2.88 -15.81
N TRP A 36 -15.04 2.63 -14.58
CA TRP A 36 -15.72 1.72 -13.68
C TRP A 36 -17.07 2.29 -13.26
N GLU A 37 -18.05 1.41 -13.10
CA GLU A 37 -19.42 1.76 -12.66
C GLU A 37 -19.42 2.57 -11.36
N PHE A 38 -18.51 2.24 -10.44
CA PHE A 38 -18.26 3.02 -9.23
C PHE A 38 -17.03 3.91 -9.41
N ARG A 39 -17.06 5.13 -8.85
CA ARG A 39 -15.97 6.11 -8.96
C ARG A 39 -15.18 6.34 -7.67
N TYR A 40 -15.72 5.89 -6.54
CA TYR A 40 -15.12 6.08 -5.22
C TYR A 40 -15.39 4.86 -4.33
N PRO A 41 -14.36 4.29 -3.68
CA PRO A 41 -14.54 3.22 -2.70
C PRO A 41 -15.45 3.65 -1.54
N HIS A 42 -16.39 2.80 -1.17
CA HIS A 42 -17.29 2.97 -0.03
C HIS A 42 -17.72 1.60 0.55
N GLY A 43 -18.14 1.58 1.82
CA GLY A 43 -18.61 0.35 2.47
C GLY A 43 -17.56 -0.77 2.35
N LEU A 44 -17.97 -1.94 1.83
CA LEU A 44 -17.09 -3.11 1.66
C LEU A 44 -15.85 -2.81 0.81
N THR A 45 -15.99 -2.08 -0.30
CA THR A 45 -14.82 -1.75 -1.16
C THR A 45 -13.81 -0.87 -0.43
N LEU A 46 -14.24 0.04 0.43
CA LEU A 46 -13.32 0.86 1.23
C LEU A 46 -12.62 0.01 2.31
N ALA A 47 -13.33 -0.93 2.94
CA ALA A 47 -12.75 -1.86 3.90
C ALA A 47 -11.71 -2.78 3.24
N LEU A 48 -12.03 -3.35 2.07
CA LEU A 48 -11.10 -4.18 1.31
C LEU A 48 -9.90 -3.39 0.80
N LEU A 49 -10.08 -2.12 0.44
CA LEU A 49 -8.97 -1.24 0.11
C LEU A 49 -8.05 -1.05 1.31
N ALA A 50 -8.62 -0.72 2.47
CA ALA A 50 -7.85 -0.54 3.69
C ALA A 50 -7.07 -1.81 4.04
N ILE A 51 -7.71 -2.97 4.00
CA ILE A 51 -7.04 -4.26 4.26
C ILE A 51 -5.97 -4.55 3.20
N GLY A 52 -6.32 -4.44 1.92
CA GLY A 52 -5.42 -4.77 0.81
C GLY A 52 -4.15 -3.92 0.77
N THR A 53 -4.25 -2.63 1.14
CA THR A 53 -3.09 -1.75 1.24
C THR A 53 -2.16 -2.08 2.41
N GLN A 54 -2.58 -2.90 3.37
CA GLN A 54 -1.74 -3.35 4.49
C GLN A 54 -1.39 -4.84 4.42
N LEU A 55 -2.04 -5.58 3.51
CA LEU A 55 -1.97 -7.04 3.47
C LEU A 55 -0.54 -7.58 3.33
N PRO A 56 0.33 -7.04 2.47
CA PRO A 56 1.71 -7.53 2.38
C PRO A 56 2.46 -7.44 3.70
N ASP A 57 2.36 -6.29 4.36
CA ASP A 57 2.97 -6.02 5.67
C ASP A 57 2.40 -6.89 6.79
N ILE A 58 1.08 -7.10 6.80
CA ILE A 58 0.39 -7.94 7.80
C ILE A 58 0.80 -9.41 7.67
N ILE A 59 1.17 -9.86 6.47
CA ILE A 59 1.67 -11.23 6.26
C ILE A 59 3.15 -11.31 6.60
N ASP A 60 3.98 -10.46 5.99
CA ASP A 60 5.42 -10.66 6.02
C ASP A 60 6.03 -10.31 7.38
N LYS A 61 5.59 -9.20 8.01
CA LYS A 61 6.22 -8.73 9.25
C LYS A 61 6.02 -9.69 10.41
N PRO A 62 4.79 -10.18 10.72
CA PRO A 62 4.62 -11.14 11.81
C PRO A 62 5.37 -12.45 11.57
N LEU A 63 5.39 -12.95 10.33
CA LEU A 63 6.12 -14.16 10.00
C LEU A 63 7.65 -13.97 10.08
N ALA A 64 8.15 -12.78 9.75
CA ALA A 64 9.56 -12.43 9.96
C ALA A 64 9.91 -12.33 11.45
N TYR A 65 9.06 -11.71 12.27
CA TYR A 65 9.25 -11.64 13.73
C TYR A 65 9.23 -13.02 14.39
N ALA A 66 8.45 -13.95 13.84
CA ALA A 66 8.42 -15.34 14.26
C ALA A 66 9.59 -16.18 13.70
N GLY A 67 10.48 -15.61 12.88
CA GLY A 67 11.61 -16.30 12.26
C GLY A 67 11.24 -17.26 11.13
N VAL A 68 10.00 -17.21 10.63
CA VAL A 68 9.51 -18.05 9.52
C VAL A 68 9.98 -17.51 8.17
N LEU A 69 10.00 -16.18 8.02
CA LEU A 69 10.48 -15.49 6.83
C LEU A 69 11.82 -14.81 7.09
N PRO A 70 12.68 -14.67 6.06
CA PRO A 70 14.01 -14.09 6.24
C PRO A 70 13.99 -12.60 6.62
N ASN A 71 12.93 -11.87 6.25
CA ASN A 71 12.70 -10.47 6.61
C ASN A 71 11.21 -10.09 6.36
N GLY A 72 10.83 -8.87 6.74
CA GLY A 72 9.47 -8.33 6.59
C GLY A 72 9.09 -7.88 5.17
N ARG A 73 9.92 -8.16 4.16
CA ARG A 73 9.69 -7.87 2.73
C ARG A 73 10.16 -9.06 1.89
N SER A 74 9.37 -10.13 1.88
CA SER A 74 9.73 -11.37 1.21
C SER A 74 8.52 -12.01 0.52
N LEU A 75 7.71 -12.79 1.24
CA LEU A 75 6.66 -13.62 0.65
C LEU A 75 5.58 -12.81 -0.07
N ALA A 76 4.88 -11.92 0.65
CA ALA A 76 3.76 -11.15 0.13
C ALA A 76 4.19 -9.88 -0.62
N HIS A 77 5.47 -9.52 -0.54
CA HIS A 77 6.09 -8.46 -1.36
C HIS A 77 6.72 -8.98 -2.66
N SER A 78 6.84 -10.29 -2.84
CA SER A 78 7.39 -10.88 -4.07
C SER A 78 6.38 -10.85 -5.21
N LEU A 79 6.79 -10.35 -6.38
CA LEU A 79 5.99 -10.42 -7.61
C LEU A 79 5.77 -11.85 -8.06
N LEU A 80 6.75 -12.74 -7.84
CA LEU A 80 6.65 -14.15 -8.22
C LEU A 80 5.54 -14.88 -7.47
N ILE A 81 5.21 -14.43 -6.26
CA ILE A 81 4.17 -15.02 -5.42
C ILE A 81 2.86 -14.23 -5.54
N VAL A 82 2.92 -12.91 -5.34
CA VAL A 82 1.72 -12.08 -5.23
C VAL A 82 0.97 -11.97 -6.56
N VAL A 83 1.66 -11.94 -7.71
CA VAL A 83 1.00 -11.77 -9.01
C VAL A 83 0.13 -12.99 -9.34
N PRO A 84 0.63 -14.25 -9.27
CA PRO A 84 -0.22 -15.42 -9.44
C PRO A 84 -1.38 -15.49 -8.43
N VAL A 85 -1.12 -15.24 -7.15
CA VAL A 85 -2.14 -15.31 -6.10
C VAL A 85 -3.25 -14.28 -6.32
N VAL A 86 -2.89 -13.03 -6.60
CA VAL A 86 -3.87 -11.97 -6.90
C VAL A 86 -4.61 -12.28 -8.19
N PHE A 87 -3.92 -12.72 -9.24
CA PHE A 87 -4.57 -13.08 -10.51
C PHE A 87 -5.62 -14.18 -10.32
N LEU A 88 -5.26 -15.28 -9.67
CA LEU A 88 -6.17 -16.40 -9.39
C LEU A 88 -7.32 -15.99 -8.48
N GLY A 89 -7.02 -15.23 -7.42
CA GLY A 89 -8.02 -14.70 -6.49
C GLY A 89 -9.02 -13.78 -7.17
N VAL A 90 -8.55 -12.84 -7.98
CA VAL A 90 -9.42 -11.94 -8.77
C VAL A 90 -10.28 -12.74 -9.73
N ARG A 91 -9.69 -13.69 -10.46
CA ARG A 91 -10.41 -14.53 -11.42
C ARG A 91 -11.49 -15.35 -10.73
N TYR A 92 -11.19 -15.91 -9.55
CA TYR A 92 -12.15 -16.67 -8.75
C TYR A 92 -13.29 -15.79 -8.23
N LEU A 93 -12.98 -14.69 -7.55
CA LEU A 93 -13.97 -13.78 -6.98
C LEU A 93 -14.86 -13.14 -8.04
N SER A 94 -14.30 -12.82 -9.21
CA SER A 94 -15.07 -12.30 -10.34
C SER A 94 -16.10 -13.31 -10.84
N ARG A 95 -15.78 -14.62 -10.88
CA ARG A 95 -16.76 -15.66 -11.23
C ARG A 95 -17.87 -15.82 -10.20
N ARG A 96 -17.64 -15.38 -8.96
CA ARG A 96 -18.60 -15.43 -7.85
C ARG A 96 -19.45 -14.17 -7.74
N GLY A 97 -19.32 -13.21 -8.66
CA GLY A 97 -20.06 -11.95 -8.64
C GLY A 97 -19.38 -10.80 -7.87
N TYR A 98 -18.18 -11.01 -7.32
CA TYR A 98 -17.42 -10.02 -6.55
C TYR A 98 -16.35 -9.29 -7.39
N GLY A 99 -16.64 -9.03 -8.66
CA GLY A 99 -15.65 -8.48 -9.59
C GLY A 99 -15.19 -7.06 -9.24
N THR A 100 -16.02 -6.26 -8.58
CA THR A 100 -15.68 -4.91 -8.13
C THR A 100 -14.75 -4.96 -6.92
N GLU A 101 -15.10 -5.74 -5.91
CA GLU A 101 -14.31 -6.00 -4.70
C GLU A 101 -12.94 -6.57 -5.05
N ALA A 102 -12.90 -7.55 -5.95
CA ALA A 102 -11.68 -8.18 -6.43
C ALA A 102 -10.73 -7.17 -7.09
N ARG A 103 -11.25 -6.29 -7.97
CA ARG A 103 -10.46 -5.24 -8.62
C ARG A 103 -9.89 -4.26 -7.60
N VAL A 104 -10.69 -3.83 -6.63
CA VAL A 104 -10.24 -2.92 -5.56
C VAL A 104 -9.12 -3.56 -4.75
N LEU A 105 -9.29 -4.81 -4.34
CA LEU A 105 -8.27 -5.53 -3.57
C LEU A 105 -6.96 -5.69 -4.37
N ALA A 106 -7.05 -6.04 -5.65
CA ALA A 106 -5.88 -6.17 -6.51
C ALA A 106 -5.11 -4.86 -6.67
N VAL A 107 -5.81 -3.74 -6.91
CA VAL A 107 -5.19 -2.42 -6.99
C VAL A 107 -4.60 -2.01 -5.64
N ALA A 108 -5.27 -2.30 -4.54
CA ALA A 108 -4.79 -1.99 -3.20
C ALA A 108 -3.46 -2.71 -2.90
N ILE A 109 -3.40 -4.03 -3.14
CA ILE A 109 -2.18 -4.82 -2.96
C ILE A 109 -1.07 -4.33 -3.90
N GLY A 110 -1.38 -4.13 -5.18
CA GLY A 110 -0.39 -3.63 -6.15
C GLY A 110 0.15 -2.24 -5.78
N SER A 111 -0.71 -1.35 -5.27
CA SER A 111 -0.29 -0.02 -4.82
C SER A 111 0.67 -0.08 -3.63
N HIS A 112 0.54 -1.09 -2.76
CA HIS A 112 1.48 -1.29 -1.66
C HIS A 112 2.89 -1.56 -2.19
N LEU A 113 3.02 -2.55 -3.10
CA LEU A 113 4.30 -2.91 -3.71
C LEU A 113 4.90 -1.75 -4.52
N LEU A 114 4.07 -1.01 -5.26
CA LEU A 114 4.52 0.19 -5.98
C LEU A 114 5.03 1.27 -5.02
N GLY A 115 4.31 1.51 -3.91
CA GLY A 115 4.74 2.46 -2.87
C GLY A 115 6.09 2.08 -2.26
N ASP A 116 6.35 0.79 -2.11
CA ASP A 116 7.63 0.29 -1.59
C ASP A 116 8.78 0.29 -2.61
N SER A 117 8.46 0.36 -3.90
CA SER A 117 9.44 0.20 -4.97
C SER A 117 9.79 1.51 -5.70
N TYR A 118 8.88 2.49 -5.78
CA TYR A 118 9.02 3.60 -6.72
C TYR A 118 10.27 4.47 -6.46
N LEU A 119 10.59 4.78 -5.19
CA LEU A 119 11.79 5.55 -4.88
C LEU A 119 13.07 4.78 -5.18
N LEU A 120 13.06 3.45 -5.00
CA LEU A 120 14.21 2.60 -5.32
C LEU A 120 14.48 2.63 -6.82
N VAL A 121 13.43 2.57 -7.64
CA VAL A 121 13.54 2.71 -9.10
C VAL A 121 14.06 4.10 -9.50
N VAL A 122 13.43 5.17 -8.98
CA VAL A 122 13.81 6.56 -9.30
C VAL A 122 15.27 6.85 -8.92
N ARG A 123 15.75 6.25 -7.84
CA ARG A 123 17.12 6.41 -7.34
C ARG A 123 18.10 5.37 -7.89
N GLN A 124 17.63 4.46 -8.75
CA GLN A 124 18.45 3.40 -9.32
C GLN A 124 19.07 2.46 -8.27
N GLU A 125 18.40 2.29 -7.14
CA GLU A 125 18.78 1.38 -6.04
C GLU A 125 18.35 -0.07 -6.38
N TRP A 126 18.75 -0.58 -7.55
CA TRP A 126 18.25 -1.85 -8.12
C TRP A 126 18.46 -3.07 -7.22
N ARG A 127 19.53 -3.06 -6.43
CA ARG A 127 19.81 -4.12 -5.46
C ARG A 127 18.70 -4.23 -4.40
N GLU A 128 18.19 -3.10 -3.92
CA GLU A 128 17.14 -3.04 -2.88
C GLU A 128 15.77 -3.52 -3.39
N LEU A 129 15.60 -3.68 -4.71
CA LEU A 129 14.40 -4.28 -5.32
C LEU A 129 14.42 -5.82 -5.32
N GLY A 130 15.47 -6.45 -4.79
CA GLY A 130 15.62 -7.90 -4.78
C GLY A 130 14.45 -8.65 -4.14
N PHE A 131 13.74 -8.02 -3.19
CA PHE A 131 12.53 -8.62 -2.58
C PHE A 131 11.43 -8.96 -3.60
N LEU A 132 11.32 -8.20 -4.70
CA LEU A 132 10.31 -8.44 -5.74
C LEU A 132 10.50 -9.80 -6.43
N LEU A 133 11.71 -10.38 -6.37
CA LEU A 133 12.08 -11.63 -7.02
C LEU A 133 12.38 -12.75 -6.01
N TRP A 134 12.09 -12.56 -4.73
CA TRP A 134 12.19 -13.62 -3.74
C TRP A 134 11.24 -14.78 -4.10
N PRO A 135 11.59 -16.06 -3.93
CA PRO A 135 12.82 -16.60 -3.33
C PRO A 135 13.97 -16.84 -4.30
N VAL A 136 13.83 -16.47 -5.58
CA VAL A 136 14.88 -16.70 -6.60
C VAL A 136 16.09 -15.81 -6.34
N VAL A 137 15.86 -14.57 -5.92
CA VAL A 137 16.91 -13.68 -5.41
C VAL A 137 17.02 -13.81 -3.89
N PRO A 138 18.23 -14.02 -3.33
CA PRO A 138 18.42 -14.09 -1.89
C PRO A 138 17.89 -12.85 -1.17
N ALA A 139 17.22 -13.07 -0.04
CA ALA A 139 16.68 -11.99 0.77
C ALA A 139 17.81 -11.10 1.30
N LEU A 140 17.68 -9.79 1.07
CA LEU A 140 18.54 -8.79 1.70
C LEU A 140 18.02 -8.47 3.10
N GLN A 141 18.91 -8.25 4.06
CA GLN A 141 18.49 -7.66 5.32
C GLN A 141 18.32 -6.16 5.10
N TYR A 142 17.07 -5.70 5.16
CA TYR A 142 16.79 -4.27 5.08
C TYR A 142 16.92 -3.66 6.48
N PRO A 143 17.64 -2.53 6.64
CA PRO A 143 17.69 -1.85 7.92
C PRO A 143 16.28 -1.56 8.44
N SER A 144 16.07 -1.71 9.75
CA SER A 144 14.85 -1.30 10.47
C SER A 144 13.60 -2.16 10.30
N ASP A 145 13.69 -3.33 9.65
CA ASP A 145 12.56 -4.26 9.52
C ASP A 145 12.13 -4.88 10.87
N ASP A 146 13.03 -4.87 11.85
CA ASP A 146 12.87 -5.31 13.24
C ASP A 146 12.07 -4.32 14.11
N ILE A 147 11.94 -3.06 13.69
CA ILE A 147 11.21 -2.02 14.43
C ILE A 147 9.80 -1.85 13.85
N ALA A 148 8.78 -1.83 14.70
CA ALA A 148 7.40 -1.63 14.26
C ALA A 148 7.16 -0.25 13.60
N PRO A 149 6.34 -0.14 12.54
CA PRO A 149 6.15 1.12 11.81
C PRO A 149 5.64 2.30 12.63
N TRP A 150 4.75 2.07 13.59
CA TRP A 150 4.19 3.13 14.45
C TRP A 150 5.22 3.72 15.42
N VAL A 151 6.13 2.89 15.95
CA VAL A 151 7.24 3.38 16.78
C VAL A 151 8.13 4.33 15.98
N ARG A 152 8.40 4.01 14.70
CA ARG A 152 9.18 4.89 13.82
C ARG A 152 8.46 6.20 13.54
N ILE A 153 7.13 6.20 13.36
CA ILE A 153 6.35 7.43 13.19
C ILE A 153 6.44 8.31 14.43
N LEU A 154 6.26 7.73 15.63
CA LEU A 154 6.32 8.46 16.89
C LEU A 154 7.72 9.06 17.14
N ASN A 155 8.77 8.29 16.86
CA ASN A 155 10.15 8.75 17.01
C ASN A 155 10.54 9.80 15.96
N ALA A 156 9.92 9.76 14.79
CA ALA A 156 10.20 10.68 13.70
C ALA A 156 9.51 12.04 13.82
N GLY A 157 8.35 12.08 14.48
CA GLY A 157 7.53 13.27 14.57
C GLY A 157 7.16 13.87 13.21
N PHE A 158 7.14 15.20 13.13
CA PHE A 158 6.85 15.97 11.92
C PHE A 158 8.09 16.44 11.18
N ASP A 159 9.30 16.18 11.67
CA ASP A 159 10.53 16.78 11.14
C ASP A 159 11.04 16.10 9.86
N SER A 160 10.45 14.96 9.49
CA SER A 160 10.79 14.24 8.25
C SER A 160 9.96 14.75 7.07
N PRO A 161 10.58 15.36 6.03
CA PRO A 161 9.87 15.81 4.82
C PRO A 161 9.13 14.65 4.11
N HIS A 162 9.67 13.43 4.21
CA HIS A 162 9.05 12.26 3.62
C HIS A 162 7.76 11.84 4.33
N LEU A 163 7.70 11.97 5.66
CA LEU A 163 6.47 11.75 6.43
C LEU A 163 5.45 12.87 6.18
N GLN A 164 5.90 14.12 6.14
CA GLN A 164 5.04 15.26 5.80
C GLN A 164 4.34 15.04 4.45
N PHE A 165 5.08 14.62 3.42
CA PHE A 165 4.50 14.28 2.12
C PHE A 165 3.41 13.20 2.23
N GLN A 166 3.64 12.15 3.01
CA GLN A 166 2.64 11.10 3.22
C GLN A 166 1.42 11.59 3.99
N TYR A 167 1.58 12.47 4.98
CA TYR A 167 0.47 13.09 5.69
C TYR A 167 -0.35 13.98 4.77
N LEU A 168 0.29 14.77 3.89
CA LEU A 168 -0.39 15.58 2.88
C LEU A 168 -1.16 14.70 1.89
N LEU A 169 -0.55 13.61 1.42
CA LEU A 169 -1.19 12.64 0.54
C LEU A 169 -2.43 12.04 1.21
N PHE A 170 -2.31 11.66 2.49
CA PHE A 170 -3.41 11.12 3.28
C PHE A 170 -4.52 12.15 3.50
N ALA A 171 -4.18 13.38 3.89
CA ALA A 171 -5.15 14.46 4.04
C ALA A 171 -5.90 14.74 2.74
N GLY A 172 -5.21 14.75 1.59
CA GLY A 172 -5.82 14.88 0.27
C GLY A 172 -6.77 13.73 -0.07
N ALA A 173 -6.37 12.49 0.21
CA ALA A 173 -7.22 11.32 0.03
C ALA A 173 -8.50 11.39 0.88
N VAL A 174 -8.38 11.81 2.15
CA VAL A 174 -9.52 12.01 3.06
C VAL A 174 -10.42 13.14 2.55
N ALA A 175 -9.88 14.27 2.09
CA ALA A 175 -10.66 15.36 1.54
C ALA A 175 -11.48 14.92 0.31
N ILE A 176 -10.85 14.18 -0.62
CA ILE A 176 -11.53 13.61 -1.79
C ILE A 176 -12.64 12.66 -1.37
N TRP A 177 -12.37 11.80 -0.38
CA TRP A 177 -13.36 10.87 0.15
C TRP A 177 -14.54 11.62 0.79
N LEU A 178 -14.30 12.61 1.64
CA LEU A 178 -15.34 13.42 2.28
C LEU A 178 -16.21 14.14 1.26
N VAL A 179 -15.61 14.74 0.23
CA VAL A 179 -16.35 15.37 -0.88
C VAL A 179 -17.22 14.34 -1.61
N SER A 180 -16.70 13.11 -1.83
CA SER A 180 -17.47 12.03 -2.46
C SER A 180 -18.67 11.61 -1.61
N VAL A 181 -18.51 11.51 -0.29
CA VAL A 181 -19.57 11.17 0.66
C VAL A 181 -20.64 12.26 0.68
N TYR A 182 -20.22 13.53 0.74
CA TYR A 182 -21.12 14.67 0.72
C TYR A 182 -21.96 14.69 -0.57
N ARG A 183 -21.34 14.59 -1.74
CA ARG A 183 -22.02 14.56 -3.04
C ARG A 183 -23.01 13.39 -3.16
N ARG A 184 -22.63 12.21 -2.67
CA ARG A 184 -23.52 11.03 -2.66
C ARG A 184 -24.74 11.24 -1.77
N ARG A 185 -24.59 11.89 -0.61
CA ARG A 185 -25.71 12.22 0.28
C ARG A 185 -26.67 13.21 -0.37
N GLN A 186 -26.17 14.25 -1.04
CA GLN A 186 -27.01 15.24 -1.73
C GLN A 186 -27.85 14.62 -2.84
N ARG A 187 -27.28 13.74 -3.68
CA ARG A 187 -28.02 13.03 -4.74
C ARG A 187 -29.13 12.10 -4.24
N ARG A 188 -29.10 11.71 -2.97
CA ARG A 188 -30.08 10.81 -2.36
C ARG A 188 -31.21 11.55 -1.65
N ARG A 189 -31.12 12.87 -1.50
CA ARG A 189 -32.22 13.67 -0.96
C ARG A 189 -33.30 13.81 -2.04
N PRO A 190 -34.58 13.51 -1.75
CA PRO A 190 -35.67 13.79 -2.67
C PRO A 190 -35.70 15.29 -2.96
N SER A 191 -35.93 15.68 -4.22
CA SER A 191 -36.31 17.05 -4.56
C SER A 191 -37.68 17.33 -3.97
N THR A 192 -37.71 18.20 -2.95
CA THR A 192 -38.92 18.75 -2.32
C THR A 192 -39.68 19.64 -3.27
#